data_AF-A0A0S8EH16-F1
#
_entry.id   AF-A0A0S8EH16-F1
#
_cell.length_a   1.000
_cell.length_b   1.000
_cell.length_c   1.000
_cell.angle_alpha   90.00
_cell.angle_beta   90.00
_cell.angle_gamma   90.00
#
_symmetry.space_group_name_H-M   'P 1'
#
loop_
_entity.id
_entity.type
_entity.pdbx_description
1 polymer ?
#
loop_
_entity_poly.entity_id
_entity_poly.type
_entity_poly.pdbx_seq_one_letter_code
_entity_poly.pdbx_strand_id
1 'polypeptide(L)'
;MVSLVQLIAEPEAFDGRYVQIIGFLHLEFEGDAIWLHREDCEHGIYKNGLWVHTGQVLRPADDRHNDRYVMIVGRFDAQKHGHLGLWSGEINSISRVLLWPPPKPAAGDLVPAAPAERQINVVVSGHVVPPVVKAGEPIPLTIRIANGLRAPVFHDTFRLEPVDWNGETVHVSLVDIYRDGVAYNLYLARPAFEGPPWQMPRAGPGGHEIKPGGVLEVKTDARKWTLRDGWLPGRYSVTLRVDGLRADPYCKLSVLSDPFEFEVK
;
A
#
# COMPACT_ATOMS: atom_id res chain seq x y z
N MET A 1 -0.43 9.14 -10.83
CA MET A 1 -1.75 9.70 -10.52
C MET A 1 -2.17 10.53 -11.72
N VAL A 2 -3.38 10.30 -12.21
CA VAL A 2 -3.96 10.97 -13.40
C VAL A 2 -5.14 11.81 -12.92
N SER A 3 -5.39 12.98 -13.53
CA SER A 3 -6.59 13.75 -13.18
C SER A 3 -7.82 13.18 -13.87
N LEU A 4 -8.99 13.28 -13.24
CA LEU A 4 -10.26 12.92 -13.87
C LEU A 4 -10.49 13.70 -15.19
N VAL A 5 -10.07 14.97 -15.23
CA VAL A 5 -10.15 15.80 -16.45
C VAL A 5 -9.37 15.19 -17.62
N GLN A 6 -8.19 14.63 -17.37
CA GLN A 6 -7.40 13.98 -18.43
C GLN A 6 -8.09 12.72 -18.97
N LEU A 7 -8.73 11.93 -18.10
CA LEU A 7 -9.48 10.75 -18.53
C LEU A 7 -10.70 11.13 -19.38
N ILE A 8 -11.34 12.26 -19.09
CA ILE A 8 -12.50 12.76 -19.83
C ILE A 8 -12.09 13.42 -21.15
N ALA A 9 -11.01 14.20 -21.14
CA ALA A 9 -10.56 14.98 -22.30
C ALA A 9 -9.77 14.15 -23.32
N GLU A 10 -9.05 13.12 -22.86
CA GLU A 10 -8.18 12.27 -23.70
C GLU A 10 -8.42 10.77 -23.42
N PRO A 11 -9.66 10.28 -23.53
CA PRO A 11 -10.02 8.94 -23.07
C PRO A 11 -9.23 7.82 -23.78
N GLU A 12 -8.91 7.97 -25.07
CA GLU A 12 -8.17 6.99 -25.85
C GLU A 12 -6.73 6.79 -25.34
N ALA A 13 -6.13 7.81 -24.73
CA ALA A 13 -4.77 7.73 -24.19
C ALA A 13 -4.69 6.84 -22.94
N PHE A 14 -5.83 6.61 -22.27
CA PHE A 14 -5.90 5.89 -21.01
C PHE A 14 -6.74 4.61 -21.06
N ASP A 15 -7.40 4.34 -22.19
CA ASP A 15 -8.26 3.17 -22.37
C ASP A 15 -7.52 1.86 -22.02
N GLY A 16 -8.17 1.03 -21.22
CA GLY A 16 -7.66 -0.24 -20.71
C GLY A 16 -6.53 -0.14 -19.67
N ARG A 17 -6.06 1.06 -19.30
CA ARG A 17 -4.95 1.25 -18.35
C ARG A 17 -5.42 1.28 -16.90
N TYR A 18 -4.56 0.82 -15.99
CA TYR A 18 -4.75 1.06 -14.56
C TYR A 18 -4.38 2.50 -14.22
N VAL A 19 -5.33 3.21 -13.61
CA VAL A 19 -5.21 4.62 -13.24
C VAL A 19 -5.46 4.79 -11.75
N GLN A 20 -4.89 5.85 -11.21
CA GLN A 20 -5.14 6.32 -9.85
C GLN A 20 -5.68 7.74 -9.94
N ILE A 21 -6.91 7.94 -9.49
CA ILE A 21 -7.66 9.18 -9.58
C ILE A 21 -8.18 9.61 -8.21
N ILE A 22 -8.50 10.90 -8.10
CA ILE A 22 -9.15 11.49 -6.94
C ILE A 22 -10.39 12.23 -7.43
N GLY A 23 -11.51 12.03 -6.74
CA GLY A 23 -12.79 12.65 -7.05
C GLY A 23 -13.82 12.40 -5.94
N PHE A 24 -15.01 12.97 -6.09
CA PHE A 24 -16.13 12.78 -5.18
C PHE A 24 -16.90 11.52 -5.54
N LEU A 25 -16.89 10.51 -4.67
CA LEU A 25 -17.60 9.24 -4.86
C LEU A 25 -19.03 9.37 -4.33
N HIS A 26 -19.99 8.98 -5.17
CA HIS A 26 -21.39 8.80 -4.82
C HIS A 26 -21.83 7.41 -5.27
N LEU A 27 -22.42 6.65 -4.34
CA LEU A 27 -22.90 5.29 -4.55
C LEU A 27 -24.42 5.27 -4.35
N GLU A 28 -25.13 4.81 -5.38
CA GLU A 28 -26.59 4.67 -5.38
C GLU A 28 -27.03 3.60 -6.39
N PHE A 29 -28.28 3.15 -6.28
CA PHE A 29 -28.80 2.13 -7.20
C PHE A 29 -28.73 2.61 -8.65
N GLU A 30 -27.96 1.89 -9.48
CA GLU A 30 -27.72 2.24 -10.89
C GLU A 30 -27.13 3.65 -11.11
N GLY A 31 -26.39 4.19 -10.13
CA GLY A 31 -25.76 5.51 -10.20
C GLY A 31 -24.34 5.59 -9.63
N ASP A 32 -23.71 4.46 -9.32
CA ASP A 32 -22.36 4.42 -8.74
C ASP A 32 -21.33 5.17 -9.60
N ALA A 33 -20.77 6.26 -9.08
CA ALA A 33 -19.91 7.14 -9.85
C ALA A 33 -18.92 7.97 -9.04
N ILE A 34 -17.86 8.38 -9.72
CA ILE A 34 -16.87 9.33 -9.21
C ILE A 34 -16.87 10.59 -10.06
N TRP A 35 -17.01 11.73 -9.39
CA TRP A 35 -17.19 13.05 -9.97
C TRP A 35 -15.95 13.91 -9.78
N LEU A 36 -15.73 14.89 -10.67
CA LEU A 36 -14.70 15.90 -10.48
C LEU A 36 -14.89 16.64 -9.14
N HIS A 37 -16.11 17.12 -8.88
CA HIS A 37 -16.49 17.82 -7.66
C HIS A 37 -17.84 17.33 -7.13
N ARG A 38 -18.11 17.62 -5.85
CA ARG A 38 -19.39 17.32 -5.22
C ARG A 38 -20.54 18.05 -5.94
N GLU A 39 -20.32 19.29 -6.35
CA GLU A 39 -21.30 20.12 -7.02
C GLU A 39 -21.69 19.55 -8.39
N ASP A 40 -20.75 18.88 -9.08
CA ASP A 40 -21.04 18.19 -10.35
C ASP A 40 -22.04 17.03 -10.12
N CYS A 41 -21.89 16.31 -9.00
CA CYS A 41 -22.82 15.26 -8.56
C CYS A 41 -24.19 15.84 -8.21
N GLU A 42 -24.23 16.91 -7.39
CA GLU A 42 -25.48 17.56 -6.95
C GLU A 42 -26.29 18.14 -8.12
N HIS A 43 -25.62 18.57 -9.18
CA HIS A 43 -26.25 19.09 -10.39
C HIS A 43 -26.41 18.06 -11.52
N GLY A 44 -25.98 16.81 -11.32
CA GLY A 44 -26.12 15.74 -12.32
C GLY A 44 -25.36 15.99 -13.62
N ILE A 45 -24.18 16.62 -13.56
CA ILE A 45 -23.37 16.94 -14.76
C ILE A 45 -22.57 15.71 -15.19
N TYR A 46 -23.25 14.65 -15.65
CA TYR A 46 -22.66 13.30 -15.83
C TYR A 46 -21.34 13.24 -16.62
N LYS A 47 -21.13 14.18 -17.55
CA LYS A 47 -19.90 14.27 -18.33
C LYS A 47 -18.66 14.71 -17.53
N ASN A 48 -18.87 15.25 -16.33
CA ASN A 48 -17.84 15.56 -15.35
C ASN A 48 -17.57 14.38 -14.39
N GLY A 49 -18.11 13.20 -14.67
CA GLY A 49 -17.90 12.00 -13.86
C GLY A 49 -17.61 10.76 -14.69
N LEU A 50 -17.16 9.74 -13.99
CA LEU A 50 -16.96 8.38 -14.51
C LEU A 50 -17.84 7.41 -13.72
N TRP A 51 -18.40 6.43 -14.41
CA TRP A 51 -19.09 5.33 -13.77
C TRP A 51 -18.10 4.49 -12.95
N VAL A 52 -18.52 4.04 -11.78
CA VAL A 52 -17.71 3.20 -10.90
C VAL A 52 -18.35 1.83 -10.83
N HIS A 53 -17.69 0.82 -11.40
CA HIS A 53 -18.12 -0.56 -11.25
C HIS A 53 -17.65 -1.08 -9.87
N THR A 54 -18.54 -0.96 -8.89
CA THR A 54 -18.30 -1.19 -7.45
C THR A 54 -17.91 -2.62 -7.09
N GLY A 55 -18.40 -3.62 -7.84
CA GLY A 55 -18.05 -5.04 -7.65
C GLY A 55 -18.24 -5.50 -6.20
N GLN A 56 -17.30 -6.31 -5.68
CA GLN A 56 -17.32 -6.77 -4.28
C GLN A 56 -16.62 -5.81 -3.30
N VAL A 57 -15.92 -4.79 -3.80
CA VAL A 57 -15.02 -3.93 -2.99
C VAL A 57 -15.77 -2.73 -2.40
N LEU A 58 -16.77 -2.21 -3.09
CA LEU A 58 -17.62 -1.11 -2.65
C LEU A 58 -19.06 -1.63 -2.55
N ARG A 59 -19.68 -1.54 -1.37
CA ARG A 59 -21.07 -1.99 -1.16
C ARG A 59 -21.91 -0.79 -0.71
N PRO A 60 -22.89 -0.32 -1.51
CA PRO A 60 -23.61 0.94 -1.25
C PRO A 60 -24.22 1.08 0.15
N ALA A 61 -24.64 -0.03 0.77
CA ALA A 61 -25.27 -0.03 2.09
C ALA A 61 -24.30 0.17 3.27
N ASP A 62 -22.99 -0.08 3.08
CA ASP A 62 -22.00 -0.18 4.17
C ASP A 62 -20.73 0.65 3.91
N ASP A 63 -20.73 1.48 2.86
CA ASP A 63 -19.49 2.11 2.42
C ASP A 63 -19.20 3.44 3.12
N ARG A 64 -18.23 3.40 4.04
CA ARG A 64 -17.64 4.58 4.70
C ARG A 64 -17.07 5.62 3.72
N HIS A 65 -16.95 5.29 2.44
CA HIS A 65 -16.44 6.16 1.39
C HIS A 65 -17.54 6.85 0.58
N ASN A 66 -18.82 6.51 0.77
CA ASN A 66 -19.93 7.15 0.07
C ASN A 66 -20.08 8.64 0.48
N ASP A 67 -20.44 9.50 -0.47
CA ASP A 67 -20.56 10.95 -0.33
C ASP A 67 -19.30 11.62 0.22
N ARG A 68 -18.13 11.20 -0.28
CA ARG A 68 -16.83 11.71 0.13
C ARG A 68 -15.88 11.83 -1.04
N TYR A 69 -14.88 12.69 -0.89
CA TYR A 69 -13.71 12.64 -1.76
C TYR A 69 -12.91 11.39 -1.44
N VAL A 70 -12.50 10.68 -2.48
CA VAL A 70 -11.76 9.43 -2.39
C VAL A 70 -10.65 9.40 -3.41
N MET A 71 -9.68 8.52 -3.16
CA MET A 71 -8.72 8.08 -4.15
C MET A 71 -9.06 6.65 -4.59
N ILE A 72 -9.27 6.43 -5.89
CA ILE A 72 -9.56 5.11 -6.47
C ILE A 72 -8.39 4.67 -7.34
N VAL A 73 -8.02 3.39 -7.20
CA VAL A 73 -7.14 2.67 -8.14
C VAL A 73 -7.97 1.60 -8.84
N GLY A 74 -8.04 1.69 -10.16
CA GLY A 74 -8.79 0.76 -11.00
C GLY A 74 -8.40 0.88 -12.47
N ARG A 75 -9.00 0.05 -13.32
CA ARG A 75 -8.82 0.10 -14.77
C ARG A 75 -9.85 1.05 -15.38
N PHE A 76 -9.37 2.00 -16.17
CA PHE A 76 -10.23 2.88 -16.98
C PHE A 76 -10.63 2.19 -18.28
N ASP A 77 -11.90 2.31 -18.64
CA ASP A 77 -12.51 1.80 -19.86
C ASP A 77 -13.26 2.95 -20.53
N ALA A 78 -12.70 3.44 -21.64
CA ALA A 78 -13.24 4.57 -22.39
C ALA A 78 -14.48 4.18 -23.20
N GLN A 79 -14.70 2.90 -23.46
CA GLN A 79 -15.80 2.40 -24.28
C GLN A 79 -17.07 2.17 -23.48
N LYS A 80 -16.95 2.06 -22.15
CA LYS A 80 -18.08 1.87 -21.25
C LYS A 80 -18.50 3.17 -20.57
N HIS A 81 -19.79 3.46 -20.65
CA HIS A 81 -20.34 4.75 -20.26
C HIS A 81 -21.42 4.61 -19.17
N GLY A 82 -21.34 3.54 -18.35
CA GLY A 82 -22.27 3.25 -17.26
C GLY A 82 -23.72 3.03 -17.72
N HIS A 83 -24.65 3.09 -16.76
CA HIS A 83 -26.08 2.96 -17.03
C HIS A 83 -26.56 4.07 -17.98
N LEU A 84 -27.33 3.70 -19.00
CA LEU A 84 -27.84 4.57 -20.07
C LEU A 84 -26.79 5.35 -20.89
N GLY A 85 -25.49 5.04 -20.76
CA GLY A 85 -24.44 5.67 -21.55
C GLY A 85 -24.16 7.15 -21.19
N LEU A 86 -24.53 7.57 -19.98
CA LEU A 86 -24.48 8.97 -19.56
C LEU A 86 -23.07 9.47 -19.23
N TRP A 87 -22.20 8.57 -18.80
CA TRP A 87 -20.90 8.91 -18.21
C TRP A 87 -19.82 9.14 -19.28
N SER A 88 -18.66 9.65 -18.87
CA SER A 88 -17.52 9.87 -19.79
C SER A 88 -16.55 8.67 -19.87
N GLY A 89 -16.89 7.58 -19.19
CA GLY A 89 -16.09 6.36 -19.11
C GLY A 89 -16.44 5.56 -17.85
N GLU A 90 -15.79 4.42 -17.67
CA GLU A 90 -15.96 3.52 -16.53
C GLU A 90 -14.63 3.25 -15.84
N ILE A 91 -14.66 3.21 -14.51
CA ILE A 91 -13.61 2.63 -13.68
C ILE A 91 -14.09 1.26 -13.20
N ASN A 92 -13.37 0.20 -13.59
CA ASN A 92 -13.64 -1.17 -13.14
C ASN A 92 -12.39 -1.85 -12.57
N SER A 93 -12.54 -3.11 -12.15
CA SER A 93 -11.43 -3.89 -11.57
C SER A 93 -10.73 -3.12 -10.44
N ILE A 94 -11.54 -2.52 -9.56
CA ILE A 94 -11.05 -1.64 -8.49
C ILE A 94 -10.21 -2.46 -7.51
N SER A 95 -8.97 -2.05 -7.31
CA SER A 95 -8.03 -2.70 -6.40
C SER A 95 -7.87 -1.96 -5.08
N ARG A 96 -8.21 -0.67 -5.03
CA ARG A 96 -8.10 0.15 -3.82
C ARG A 96 -9.02 1.37 -3.85
N VAL A 97 -9.62 1.68 -2.71
CA VAL A 97 -10.32 2.94 -2.42
C VAL A 97 -9.89 3.47 -1.05
N LEU A 98 -9.57 4.76 -0.97
CA LEU A 98 -9.17 5.44 0.27
C LEU A 98 -9.91 6.78 0.41
N LEU A 99 -10.21 7.21 1.63
CA LEU A 99 -10.70 8.56 1.90
C LEU A 99 -9.66 9.62 1.50
N TRP A 100 -10.16 10.74 0.97
CA TRP A 100 -9.35 11.90 0.58
C TRP A 100 -9.92 13.21 1.15
N PRO A 101 -9.09 14.09 1.75
CA PRO A 101 -7.72 13.80 2.17
C PRO A 101 -7.71 12.63 3.17
N PRO A 102 -6.59 11.90 3.31
CA PRO A 102 -6.48 10.86 4.32
C PRO A 102 -6.86 11.46 5.68
N PRO A 103 -7.67 10.76 6.50
CA PRO A 103 -8.05 11.27 7.80
C PRO A 103 -6.79 11.65 8.58
N LYS A 104 -6.75 12.89 9.07
CA LYS A 104 -5.69 13.34 9.96
C LYS A 104 -5.74 12.41 11.18
N PRO A 105 -4.63 11.75 11.55
CA PRO A 105 -4.61 10.99 12.80
C PRO A 105 -5.06 11.93 13.92
N ALA A 106 -6.09 11.57 14.70
CA ALA A 106 -6.43 12.39 15.84
C ALA A 106 -5.21 12.42 16.78
N ALA A 107 -5.01 13.53 17.48
CA ALA A 107 -3.86 13.72 18.38
C ALA A 107 -3.80 12.74 19.58
N GLY A 108 -4.62 11.68 19.58
CA GLY A 108 -4.61 10.56 20.52
C GLY A 108 -4.70 9.17 19.86
N ASP A 109 -4.72 9.06 18.52
CA ASP A 109 -4.83 7.79 17.81
C ASP A 109 -3.48 7.07 17.61
N LEU A 110 -2.38 7.70 18.06
CA LEU A 110 -1.07 7.04 18.21
C LEU A 110 -0.96 6.23 19.52
N VAL A 111 -2.08 6.03 20.23
CA VAL A 111 -2.15 4.92 21.18
C VAL A 111 -2.17 3.66 20.34
N PRO A 112 -1.15 2.77 20.40
CA PRO A 112 -1.26 1.48 19.74
C PRO A 112 -2.56 0.87 20.20
N ALA A 113 -3.42 0.49 19.26
CA ALA A 113 -4.64 -0.25 19.57
C ALA A 113 -4.24 -1.31 20.60
N ALA A 114 -4.86 -1.29 21.79
CA ALA A 114 -4.62 -2.32 22.80
C ALA A 114 -4.66 -3.66 22.07
N PRO A 115 -3.61 -4.51 22.18
CA PRO A 115 -3.34 -5.55 21.20
C PRO A 115 -4.61 -6.34 20.98
N ALA A 116 -5.29 -6.05 19.86
CA ALA A 116 -6.49 -6.77 19.50
C ALA A 116 -6.04 -8.21 19.45
N GLU A 117 -6.71 -9.06 20.23
CA GLU A 117 -6.35 -10.46 20.41
C GLU A 117 -6.14 -11.05 19.00
N ARG A 118 -4.87 -11.16 18.58
CA ARG A 118 -4.56 -11.32 17.15
C ARG A 118 -5.09 -12.70 16.77
N GLN A 119 -6.06 -12.74 15.86
CA GLN A 119 -6.69 -14.00 15.44
C GLN A 119 -5.65 -15.02 14.92
N ILE A 120 -4.52 -14.52 14.40
CA ILE A 120 -3.36 -15.30 14.00
C ILE A 120 -2.18 -14.84 14.86
N ASN A 121 -1.65 -15.75 15.68
CA ASN A 121 -0.56 -15.48 16.61
C ASN A 121 0.79 -15.46 15.89
N VAL A 122 0.95 -14.61 14.88
CA VAL A 122 2.22 -14.29 14.22
C VAL A 122 2.41 -12.79 14.32
N VAL A 123 3.58 -12.35 14.78
CA VAL A 123 3.85 -10.94 15.05
C VAL A 123 5.03 -10.48 14.20
N VAL A 124 4.84 -9.37 13.50
CA VAL A 124 5.91 -8.66 12.78
C VAL A 124 6.21 -7.37 13.54
N SER A 125 7.48 -7.04 13.70
CA SER A 125 7.91 -5.76 14.27
C SER A 125 9.11 -5.21 13.51
N GLY A 126 9.19 -3.88 13.39
CA GLY A 126 10.29 -3.16 12.76
C GLY A 126 10.95 -2.21 13.75
N HIS A 127 12.24 -1.97 13.62
CA HIS A 127 12.94 -0.91 14.34
C HIS A 127 14.17 -0.44 13.57
N VAL A 128 14.45 0.86 13.64
CA VAL A 128 15.67 1.47 13.07
C VAL A 128 16.69 1.68 14.20
N VAL A 129 17.93 1.24 13.99
CA VAL A 129 19.00 1.32 15.00
C VAL A 129 20.27 1.94 14.40
N PRO A 130 20.64 3.18 14.76
CA PRO A 130 20.02 4.03 15.79
C PRO A 130 18.66 4.61 15.35
N PRO A 131 17.78 4.98 16.30
CA PRO A 131 16.46 5.56 15.97
C PRO A 131 16.54 7.00 15.42
N VAL A 132 17.74 7.59 15.41
CA VAL A 132 18.02 8.88 14.79
C VAL A 132 19.16 8.67 13.81
N VAL A 133 18.90 8.92 12.53
CA VAL A 133 19.84 8.76 11.42
C VAL A 133 20.05 10.10 10.72
N LYS A 134 21.19 10.29 10.06
CA LYS A 134 21.40 11.52 9.27
C LYS A 134 20.83 11.38 7.88
N ALA A 135 20.34 12.49 7.32
CA ALA A 135 19.86 12.55 5.95
C ALA A 135 20.96 12.09 4.98
N GLY A 136 20.60 11.17 4.08
CA GLY A 136 21.53 10.57 3.11
C GLY A 136 22.37 9.41 3.64
N GLU A 137 22.48 9.20 4.96
CA GLU A 137 23.13 8.02 5.54
C GLU A 137 22.20 6.78 5.49
N PRO A 138 22.74 5.54 5.61
CA PRO A 138 21.96 4.32 5.74
C PRO A 138 20.88 4.41 6.82
N ILE A 139 19.72 3.81 6.55
CA ILE A 139 18.61 3.68 7.51
C ILE A 139 18.51 2.20 7.90
N PRO A 140 19.38 1.71 8.81
CA PRO A 140 19.44 0.29 9.18
C PRO A 140 18.14 -0.16 9.85
N LEU A 141 17.39 -1.00 9.15
CA LEU A 141 16.09 -1.52 9.57
C LEU A 141 16.24 -3.00 9.94
N THR A 142 15.79 -3.34 11.15
CA THR A 142 15.67 -4.73 11.59
C THR A 142 14.20 -5.12 11.71
N ILE A 143 13.83 -6.20 11.01
CA ILE A 143 12.50 -6.76 10.95
C ILE A 143 12.52 -8.07 11.72
N ARG A 144 11.59 -8.24 12.66
CA ARG A 144 11.46 -9.48 13.45
C ARG A 144 10.11 -10.12 13.17
N ILE A 145 10.12 -11.40 12.83
CA ILE A 145 8.94 -12.22 12.58
C ILE A 145 8.88 -13.29 13.67
N ALA A 146 7.96 -13.13 14.62
CA ALA A 146 7.76 -14.05 15.74
C ALA A 146 6.61 -15.01 15.45
N ASN A 147 6.85 -16.30 15.58
CA ASN A 147 5.86 -17.35 15.38
C ASN A 147 5.26 -17.80 16.72
N GLY A 148 4.02 -17.41 17.00
CA GLY A 148 3.24 -17.88 18.15
C GLY A 148 2.25 -19.01 17.80
N LEU A 149 2.29 -19.56 16.59
CA LEU A 149 1.51 -20.74 16.21
C LEU A 149 2.14 -22.02 16.79
N ARG A 150 1.36 -23.10 16.84
CA ARG A 150 1.84 -24.44 17.25
C ARG A 150 2.59 -25.18 16.15
N ALA A 151 2.53 -24.68 14.92
CA ALA A 151 3.19 -25.23 13.73
C ALA A 151 4.31 -24.28 13.26
N PRO A 152 5.34 -24.77 12.55
CA PRO A 152 6.36 -23.92 11.96
C PRO A 152 5.75 -22.98 10.92
N VAL A 153 6.33 -21.79 10.80
CA VAL A 153 6.04 -20.81 9.75
C VAL A 153 7.29 -20.66 8.89
N PHE A 154 7.14 -20.50 7.59
CA PHE A 154 8.26 -20.31 6.67
C PHE A 154 8.20 -18.92 6.04
N HIS A 155 9.33 -18.22 6.07
CA HIS A 155 9.54 -16.98 5.32
C HIS A 155 10.50 -17.25 4.16
N ASP A 156 10.06 -17.01 2.94
CA ASP A 156 10.88 -17.18 1.75
C ASP A 156 11.62 -15.87 1.44
N THR A 157 12.95 -15.89 1.50
CA THR A 157 13.80 -14.75 1.15
C THR A 157 15.14 -15.25 0.63
N PHE A 158 15.92 -14.39 -0.03
CA PHE A 158 17.22 -14.81 -0.57
C PHE A 158 18.35 -14.61 0.44
N ARG A 159 18.19 -13.69 1.39
CA ARG A 159 19.17 -13.37 2.45
C ARG A 159 18.44 -12.83 3.69
N LEU A 160 19.06 -12.99 4.85
CA LEU A 160 18.59 -12.38 6.11
C LEU A 160 19.41 -11.15 6.53
N GLU A 161 20.54 -10.91 5.87
CA GLU A 161 21.45 -9.80 6.14
C GLU A 161 21.47 -8.84 4.94
N PRO A 162 21.78 -7.55 5.17
CA PRO A 162 21.76 -6.54 4.11
C PRO A 162 22.79 -6.86 3.04
N VAL A 163 22.40 -6.65 1.78
CA VAL A 163 23.24 -6.81 0.60
C VAL A 163 22.90 -5.72 -0.42
N ASP A 164 23.74 -5.48 -1.42
CA ASP A 164 23.54 -4.38 -2.39
C ASP A 164 22.33 -4.58 -3.33
N TRP A 165 21.77 -5.79 -3.34
CA TRP A 165 20.54 -6.11 -4.06
C TRP A 165 19.40 -6.39 -3.07
N ASN A 166 18.15 -6.34 -3.50
CA ASN A 166 16.98 -6.40 -2.61
C ASN A 166 16.53 -7.80 -2.18
N GLY A 167 17.44 -8.76 -2.21
CA GLY A 167 17.13 -10.16 -1.94
C GLY A 167 16.55 -10.43 -0.55
N GLU A 168 16.85 -9.59 0.44
CA GLU A 168 16.32 -9.68 1.80
C GLU A 168 14.94 -9.05 1.97
N THR A 169 14.59 -8.10 1.11
CA THR A 169 13.30 -7.38 1.15
C THR A 169 12.17 -8.14 0.44
N VAL A 170 12.43 -9.38 0.02
CA VAL A 170 11.45 -10.20 -0.69
C VAL A 170 10.27 -10.50 0.24
N HIS A 171 9.07 -10.20 -0.26
CA HIS A 171 7.83 -10.20 0.52
C HIS A 171 7.77 -9.23 1.70
N VAL A 172 8.67 -8.27 1.80
CA VAL A 172 8.61 -7.16 2.76
C VAL A 172 8.19 -5.89 2.03
N SER A 173 7.25 -5.15 2.61
CA SER A 173 6.87 -3.82 2.13
C SER A 173 6.73 -2.85 3.29
N LEU A 174 7.18 -1.60 3.09
CA LEU A 174 6.76 -0.50 3.95
C LEU A 174 5.36 -0.05 3.51
N VAL A 175 4.41 0.00 4.44
CA VAL A 175 3.05 0.48 4.23
C VAL A 175 2.76 1.56 5.25
N ASP A 176 1.83 2.46 4.93
CA ASP A 176 1.38 3.54 5.83
C ASP A 176 2.56 4.33 6.43
N ILE A 177 3.22 5.11 5.57
CA ILE A 177 4.39 5.92 5.92
C ILE A 177 3.91 7.34 6.22
N TYR A 178 4.30 7.88 7.36
CA TYR A 178 4.05 9.25 7.74
C TYR A 178 5.37 9.96 8.00
N ARG A 179 5.49 11.20 7.54
CA ARG A 179 6.57 12.12 7.93
C ARG A 179 5.94 13.34 8.59
N ASP A 180 6.28 13.60 9.84
CA ASP A 180 5.72 14.68 10.65
C ASP A 180 4.18 14.68 10.66
N GLY A 181 3.59 13.48 10.70
CA GLY A 181 2.14 13.27 10.67
C GLY A 181 1.47 13.41 9.30
N VAL A 182 2.22 13.70 8.24
CA VAL A 182 1.72 13.76 6.86
C VAL A 182 1.96 12.43 6.18
N ALA A 183 0.93 11.86 5.52
CA ALA A 183 1.06 10.58 4.82
C ALA A 183 1.91 10.70 3.54
N TYR A 184 2.79 9.73 3.33
CA TYR A 184 3.65 9.59 2.16
C TYR A 184 3.43 8.24 1.49
N ASN A 185 3.39 8.25 0.16
CA ASN A 185 3.33 7.03 -0.63
C ASN A 185 4.75 6.60 -1.04
N LEU A 186 4.96 5.28 -1.04
CA LEU A 186 6.07 4.69 -1.76
C LEU A 186 5.89 4.92 -3.26
N TYR A 187 6.96 5.35 -3.92
CA TYR A 187 7.07 5.24 -5.35
C TYR A 187 7.67 3.87 -5.64
N LEU A 188 7.13 3.17 -6.64
CA LEU A 188 7.66 1.90 -7.09
C LEU A 188 9.02 2.13 -7.79
N ALA A 189 10.05 2.43 -7.01
CA ALA A 189 11.41 2.37 -7.48
C ALA A 189 11.83 0.91 -7.43
N ARG A 190 12.16 0.34 -8.60
CA ARG A 190 12.96 -0.87 -8.58
C ARG A 190 14.30 -0.50 -7.97
N PRO A 191 14.82 -1.28 -7.02
CA PRO A 191 16.12 -1.06 -6.44
C PRO A 191 17.17 -1.02 -7.55
N ALA A 192 18.06 -0.04 -7.50
CA ALA A 192 19.16 0.04 -8.44
C ALA A 192 20.08 -1.17 -8.22
N PHE A 193 20.29 -1.98 -9.27
CA PHE A 193 21.31 -3.01 -9.27
C PHE A 193 22.51 -2.49 -10.04
N GLU A 194 23.62 -2.25 -9.34
CA GLU A 194 24.88 -1.91 -9.98
C GLU A 194 25.60 -3.21 -10.36
N GLY A 195 25.30 -3.69 -11.57
CA GLY A 195 25.98 -4.84 -12.13
C GLY A 195 25.29 -5.42 -13.35
N PRO A 196 25.95 -6.33 -14.07
CA PRO A 196 25.32 -7.06 -15.15
C PRO A 196 24.29 -8.07 -14.61
N PRO A 197 23.11 -8.24 -15.23
CA PRO A 197 22.05 -9.15 -14.75
C PRO A 197 22.50 -10.59 -14.48
N TRP A 198 23.55 -11.07 -15.16
CA TRP A 198 24.12 -12.42 -14.97
C TRP A 198 25.04 -12.56 -13.75
N GLN A 199 25.45 -11.45 -13.13
CA GLN A 199 26.13 -11.42 -11.83
C GLN A 199 25.14 -11.37 -10.66
N MET A 200 23.82 -11.26 -10.93
CA MET A 200 22.83 -11.46 -9.88
C MET A 200 23.03 -12.85 -9.27
N PRO A 201 23.07 -12.98 -7.93
CA PRO A 201 23.15 -14.27 -7.28
C PRO A 201 22.01 -15.17 -7.79
N ARG A 202 22.33 -16.23 -8.55
CA ARG A 202 21.36 -17.20 -9.08
C ARG A 202 20.85 -18.17 -8.00
N ALA A 203 20.93 -17.80 -6.72
CA ALA A 203 20.29 -18.57 -5.69
C ALA A 203 18.79 -18.33 -5.81
N GLY A 204 17.96 -19.38 -5.80
CA GLY A 204 16.53 -19.21 -5.60
C GLY A 204 16.24 -18.73 -4.17
N PRO A 205 15.04 -18.22 -3.88
CA PRO A 205 14.66 -17.89 -2.52
C PRO A 205 14.76 -19.16 -1.65
N GLY A 206 15.35 -19.02 -0.47
CA GLY A 206 15.42 -20.06 0.55
C GLY A 206 14.25 -19.92 1.51
N GLY A 207 13.61 -21.06 1.85
CA GLY A 207 12.61 -21.07 2.91
C GLY A 207 13.26 -21.10 4.28
N HIS A 208 13.06 -20.04 5.07
CA HIS A 208 13.56 -19.94 6.43
C HIS A 208 12.48 -20.37 7.41
N GLU A 209 12.72 -21.48 8.11
CA GLU A 209 11.82 -22.01 9.13
C GLU A 209 11.87 -21.16 10.41
N ILE A 210 10.69 -20.78 10.90
CA ILE A 210 10.44 -20.16 12.20
C ILE A 210 9.68 -21.18 13.04
N LYS A 211 10.40 -21.84 13.96
CA LYS A 211 9.81 -22.84 14.86
C LYS A 211 8.71 -22.22 15.73
N PRO A 212 7.76 -23.01 16.26
CA PRO A 212 6.83 -22.55 17.28
C PRO A 212 7.56 -21.83 18.44
N GLY A 213 7.13 -20.62 18.77
CA GLY A 213 7.78 -19.73 19.75
C GLY A 213 9.07 -19.06 19.27
N GLY A 214 9.52 -19.35 18.06
CA GLY A 214 10.75 -18.83 17.47
C GLY A 214 10.60 -17.43 16.86
N VAL A 215 11.75 -16.81 16.58
CA VAL A 215 11.83 -15.49 15.93
C VAL A 215 12.85 -15.57 14.79
N LEU A 216 12.47 -15.02 13.63
CA LEU A 216 13.38 -14.76 12.51
C LEU A 216 13.68 -13.27 12.44
N GLU A 217 14.95 -12.92 12.26
CA GLU A 217 15.37 -11.54 12.04
C GLU A 217 15.85 -11.35 10.60
N VAL A 218 15.37 -10.28 9.96
CA VAL A 218 15.78 -9.83 8.65
C VAL A 218 16.29 -8.41 8.79
N LYS A 219 17.54 -8.18 8.42
CA LYS A 219 18.18 -6.86 8.48
C LYS A 219 18.32 -6.29 7.07
N THR A 220 18.01 -5.01 6.91
CA THR A 220 18.03 -4.32 5.62
C THR A 220 18.29 -2.81 5.80
N ASP A 221 18.28 -2.06 4.70
CA ASP A 221 18.31 -0.61 4.69
C ASP A 221 16.96 -0.08 4.18
N ALA A 222 16.26 0.74 4.98
CA ALA A 222 14.96 1.29 4.59
C ALA A 222 15.04 2.20 3.35
N ARG A 223 16.23 2.71 2.99
CA ARG A 223 16.44 3.46 1.74
C ARG A 223 16.19 2.65 0.47
N LYS A 224 16.11 1.32 0.57
CA LYS A 224 15.70 0.44 -0.52
C LYS A 224 14.27 0.69 -1.00
N TRP A 225 13.46 1.35 -0.17
CA TRP A 225 12.16 1.87 -0.54
C TRP A 225 12.27 3.38 -0.80
N THR A 226 11.81 3.83 -1.97
CA THR A 226 11.92 5.23 -2.37
C THR A 226 10.62 5.99 -2.10
N LEU A 227 10.73 7.07 -1.33
CA LEU A 227 9.67 8.07 -1.16
C LEU A 227 9.72 9.11 -2.28
N ARG A 228 8.60 9.81 -2.53
CA ARG A 228 8.46 10.82 -3.61
C ARG A 228 9.62 11.81 -3.67
N ASP A 229 10.02 12.27 -2.50
CA ASP A 229 11.01 13.31 -2.25
C ASP A 229 12.24 12.75 -1.52
N GLY A 230 12.34 11.42 -1.44
CA GLY A 230 13.38 10.72 -0.68
C GLY A 230 13.16 10.77 0.83
N TRP A 231 14.14 10.22 1.55
CA TRP A 231 14.18 10.24 3.01
C TRP A 231 14.75 11.58 3.50
N LEU A 232 13.93 12.63 3.45
CA LEU A 232 14.27 13.97 3.95
C LEU A 232 14.22 14.04 5.48
N PRO A 233 14.81 15.07 6.12
CA PRO A 233 14.68 15.29 7.55
C PRO A 233 13.22 15.34 8.01
N GLY A 234 12.96 14.75 9.18
CA GLY A 234 11.63 14.65 9.77
C GLY A 234 11.47 13.41 10.64
N ARG A 235 10.36 13.35 11.38
CA ARG A 235 9.98 12.18 12.17
C ARG A 235 9.13 11.25 11.33
N TYR A 236 9.56 10.01 11.20
CA TYR A 236 8.88 8.99 10.43
C TYR A 236 8.12 8.05 11.36
N SER A 237 6.90 7.70 10.95
CA SER A 237 6.13 6.57 11.48
C SER A 237 5.82 5.64 10.33
N VAL A 238 6.20 4.37 10.45
CA VAL A 238 6.17 3.40 9.34
C VAL A 238 5.55 2.10 9.82
N THR A 239 4.72 1.48 8.98
CA THR A 239 4.22 0.11 9.19
C THR A 239 4.90 -0.86 8.23
N LEU A 240 5.21 -2.07 8.69
CA LEU A 240 5.70 -3.15 7.83
C LEU A 240 4.57 -4.07 7.43
N ARG A 241 4.61 -4.58 6.21
CA ARG A 241 3.87 -5.77 5.80
C ARG A 241 4.86 -6.85 5.39
N VAL A 242 4.71 -8.03 6.00
CA VAL A 242 5.37 -9.25 5.54
C VAL A 242 4.33 -10.14 4.90
N ASP A 243 4.47 -10.37 3.61
CA ASP A 243 3.58 -11.19 2.79
C ASP A 243 4.12 -12.62 2.64
N GLY A 244 3.26 -13.54 2.22
CA GLY A 244 3.70 -14.87 1.76
C GLY A 244 4.28 -15.80 2.84
N LEU A 245 4.07 -15.52 4.13
CA LEU A 245 4.46 -16.43 5.21
C LEU A 245 3.67 -17.74 5.09
N ARG A 246 4.35 -18.88 4.97
CA ARG A 246 3.68 -20.18 4.79
C ARG A 246 3.55 -20.88 6.14
N ALA A 247 2.31 -21.13 6.57
CA ALA A 247 2.05 -21.97 7.74
C ALA A 247 1.86 -23.44 7.34
N ASP A 248 1.39 -23.68 6.12
CA ASP A 248 1.24 -25.00 5.49
C ASP A 248 1.32 -24.85 3.94
N PRO A 249 1.22 -25.94 3.15
CA PRO A 249 1.31 -25.86 1.69
C PRO A 249 0.22 -25.04 0.99
N TYR A 250 -0.91 -24.78 1.65
CA TYR A 250 -2.09 -24.12 1.09
C TYR A 250 -2.36 -22.75 1.74
N CYS A 251 -1.79 -22.49 2.91
CA CYS A 251 -2.00 -21.26 3.67
C CYS A 251 -0.80 -20.30 3.54
N LYS A 252 -1.07 -19.12 2.97
CA LYS A 252 -0.15 -17.98 2.97
C LYS A 252 -0.72 -16.86 3.82
N LEU A 253 0.10 -16.28 4.68
CA LEU A 253 -0.25 -15.21 5.60
C LEU A 253 0.41 -13.91 5.16
N SER A 254 -0.33 -12.82 5.34
CA SER A 254 0.16 -11.45 5.27
C SER A 254 -0.03 -10.81 6.63
N VAL A 255 1.04 -10.32 7.23
CA VAL A 255 1.04 -9.81 8.60
C VAL A 255 1.57 -8.39 8.63
N LEU A 256 0.83 -7.49 9.27
CA LEU A 256 1.25 -6.13 9.54
C LEU A 256 1.97 -6.03 10.87
N SER A 257 2.98 -5.16 10.93
CA SER A 257 3.54 -4.71 12.21
C SER A 257 2.64 -3.65 12.84
N ASP A 258 2.88 -3.39 14.13
CA ASP A 258 2.49 -2.09 14.67
C ASP A 258 3.40 -1.00 14.07
N PRO A 259 2.97 0.28 14.01
CA PRO A 259 3.82 1.36 13.55
C PRO A 259 5.07 1.49 14.42
N PHE A 260 6.22 1.75 13.79
CA PHE A 260 7.47 2.06 14.48
C PHE A 260 7.99 3.41 14.01
N GLU A 261 8.72 4.09 14.90
CA GLU A 261 9.16 5.47 14.68
C GLU A 261 10.67 5.61 14.63
N PHE A 262 11.14 6.56 13.82
CA PHE A 262 12.53 7.00 13.78
C PHE A 262 12.63 8.42 13.24
N GLU A 263 13.77 9.08 13.42
CA GLU A 263 14.02 10.46 12.99
C GLU A 263 15.16 10.50 11.97
N VAL A 264 14.96 11.25 10.88
CA VAL A 264 16.03 11.62 9.95
C VAL A 264 16.40 13.08 10.24
N LYS A 265 17.70 13.37 10.41
CA LYS A 265 18.23 14.73 10.68
C LYS A 265 19.11 15.27 9.57
#